data_AF-A0A5Q4H078-F1
#
_entry.id   AF-A0A5Q4H078-F1
#
_cell.length_a   1.000
_cell.length_b   1.000
_cell.length_c   1.000
_cell.angle_alpha   90.00
_cell.angle_beta   90.00
_cell.angle_gamma   90.00
#
_symmetry.space_group_name_H-M   'P 1'
#
loop_
_entity.id
_entity.type
_entity.pdbx_description
1 polymer ?
#
loop_
_entity_poly.entity_id
_entity_poly.type
_entity_poly.pdbx_seq_one_letter_code
_entity_poly.pdbx_strand_id
1 'polypeptide(L)'
;MRCDRAQILMDRYLAEELPAVEREDLESHLRECPGCQQQLAQLQTLLGTLRSVPAPPVPQGFVGRVMVMAGQEIERQGPLVQVRPRPASWWRHGVTPQQIGFAAALAAGLLVGVMLGHQTWQHSARTSTIDRPTANVQVTDAENVYLIDYLTGTPRGSFPEIYLSLTSVDSDQEF
;
A
#
# COMPACT_ATOMS: atom_id res chain seq x y z
N MET A 1 -10.65 31.01 4.82
CA MET A 1 -9.45 31.40 4.03
C MET A 1 -8.95 32.78 4.48
N ARG A 2 -7.65 33.09 4.33
CA ARG A 2 -7.09 34.43 4.58
C ARG A 2 -7.09 35.29 3.32
N CYS A 3 -7.20 36.62 3.47
CA CYS A 3 -7.29 37.56 2.34
C CYS A 3 -6.08 37.52 1.39
N ASP A 4 -4.87 37.35 1.92
CA ASP A 4 -3.65 37.26 1.11
C ASP A 4 -3.66 36.04 0.19
N ARG A 5 -4.12 34.90 0.70
CA ARG A 5 -4.31 33.69 -0.12
C ARG A 5 -5.42 33.91 -1.14
N ALA A 6 -6.49 34.60 -0.76
CA ALA A 6 -7.62 34.89 -1.66
C ALA A 6 -7.16 35.68 -2.87
N GLN A 7 -6.39 36.75 -2.65
CA GLN A 7 -5.82 37.59 -3.70
C GLN A 7 -4.96 36.81 -4.69
N ILE A 8 -4.11 35.90 -4.21
CA ILE A 8 -3.25 35.07 -5.07
C ILE A 8 -4.09 34.12 -5.97
N LEU A 9 -5.23 33.66 -5.48
CA LEU A 9 -6.09 32.74 -6.24
C LEU A 9 -7.05 33.47 -7.20
N MET A 10 -7.19 34.80 -7.13
CA MET A 10 -8.14 35.55 -7.97
C MET A 10 -7.83 35.43 -9.47
N ASP A 11 -6.56 35.50 -9.88
CA ASP A 11 -6.19 35.41 -11.30
C ASP A 11 -6.56 34.06 -11.91
N ARG A 12 -6.22 32.97 -11.20
CA ARG A 12 -6.57 31.61 -11.60
C ARG A 12 -8.07 31.35 -11.53
N TYR A 13 -8.77 31.98 -10.60
CA TYR A 13 -10.24 31.93 -10.53
C TYR A 13 -10.88 32.59 -11.75
N LEU A 14 -10.38 33.75 -12.18
CA LEU A 14 -10.84 34.46 -13.37
C LEU A 14 -10.51 33.74 -14.67
N ALA A 15 -9.46 32.93 -14.67
CA ALA A 15 -9.07 32.05 -15.78
C ALA A 15 -9.83 30.70 -15.80
N GLU A 16 -10.69 30.42 -14.82
CA GLU A 16 -11.36 29.12 -14.64
C GLU A 16 -10.38 27.94 -14.43
N GLU A 17 -9.19 28.21 -13.90
CA GLU A 17 -8.10 27.23 -13.69
C GLU A 17 -7.96 26.77 -12.22
N LEU A 18 -8.94 27.13 -11.37
CA LEU A 18 -8.95 26.74 -9.97
C LEU A 18 -9.62 25.36 -9.79
N PRO A 19 -9.00 24.41 -9.06
CA PRO A 19 -9.65 23.17 -8.71
C PRO A 19 -10.89 23.43 -7.84
N ALA A 20 -11.89 22.54 -7.93
CA ALA A 20 -13.21 22.74 -7.34
C ALA A 20 -13.19 23.08 -5.84
N VAL A 21 -12.33 22.43 -5.07
CA VAL A 21 -12.19 22.67 -3.62
C VAL A 21 -11.66 24.08 -3.33
N GLU A 22 -10.58 24.50 -4.01
CA GLU A 22 -10.02 25.85 -3.82
C GLU A 22 -11.00 26.94 -4.27
N ARG A 23 -11.82 26.64 -5.29
CA ARG A 23 -12.85 27.53 -5.79
C ARG A 23 -13.95 27.76 -4.75
N GLU A 24 -14.45 26.69 -4.14
CA GLU A 24 -15.47 26.77 -3.10
C GLU A 24 -14.97 27.52 -1.86
N ASP A 25 -13.72 27.28 -1.44
CA ASP A 25 -13.08 28.02 -0.35
C ASP A 25 -12.97 29.53 -0.65
N LEU A 26 -12.60 29.88 -1.89
CA LEU A 26 -12.51 31.27 -2.32
C LEU A 26 -13.90 31.93 -2.39
N GLU A 27 -14.89 31.25 -2.96
CA GLU A 27 -16.27 31.73 -3.04
C GLU A 27 -16.92 31.90 -1.65
N SER A 28 -16.62 31.02 -0.70
CA SER A 28 -16.99 31.20 0.71
C SER A 28 -16.38 32.48 1.28
N HIS A 29 -15.07 32.68 1.07
CA HIS A 29 -14.39 33.87 1.56
C HIS A 29 -14.91 35.18 0.94
N LEU A 30 -15.23 35.17 -0.36
CA LEU A 30 -15.78 36.34 -1.07
C LEU A 30 -17.17 36.73 -0.56
N ARG A 31 -17.96 35.78 -0.05
CA ARG A 31 -19.26 36.07 0.59
C ARG A 31 -19.09 36.76 1.95
N GLU A 32 -17.99 36.50 2.65
CA GLU A 32 -17.73 37.02 3.99
C GLU A 32 -16.87 38.30 3.98
N CYS A 33 -16.04 38.50 2.96
CA CYS A 33 -15.08 39.60 2.89
C CYS A 33 -15.38 40.59 1.75
N PRO A 34 -15.95 41.77 2.05
CA PRO A 34 -16.26 42.77 1.03
C PRO A 34 -15.01 43.37 0.37
N GLY A 35 -13.87 43.41 1.07
CA GLY A 35 -12.61 43.90 0.50
C GLY A 35 -12.10 43.02 -0.64
N CYS A 36 -12.11 41.70 -0.45
CA CYS A 36 -11.75 40.74 -1.51
C CYS A 36 -12.77 40.75 -2.66
N GLN A 37 -14.05 40.96 -2.36
CA GLN A 37 -15.09 41.10 -3.39
C GLN A 37 -14.84 42.35 -4.27
N GLN A 38 -14.51 43.49 -3.67
CA GLN A 38 -14.21 44.72 -4.39
C GLN A 38 -12.95 44.56 -5.26
N GLN A 39 -11.91 43.90 -4.76
CA GLN A 39 -10.70 43.60 -5.53
C GLN A 39 -11.03 42.74 -6.76
N LEU A 40 -11.79 41.66 -6.58
CA LEU A 40 -12.21 40.81 -7.69
C LEU A 40 -12.98 41.59 -8.76
N ALA A 41 -13.90 42.47 -8.36
CA ALA A 41 -14.65 43.32 -9.27
C ALA A 41 -13.75 44.30 -10.06
N GLN A 42 -12.72 44.85 -9.41
CA GLN A 42 -11.71 45.70 -10.09
C GLN A 42 -10.93 44.91 -11.14
N LEU A 43 -10.47 43.70 -10.82
CA LEU A 43 -9.79 42.83 -11.79
C LEU A 43 -10.71 42.48 -12.98
N GLN A 44 -11.97 42.15 -12.72
CA GLN A 44 -12.95 41.85 -13.79
C GLN A 44 -13.16 43.05 -14.70
N THR A 45 -13.26 44.25 -14.12
CA THR A 45 -13.40 45.50 -14.89
C THR A 45 -12.17 45.72 -15.77
N LEU A 46 -10.96 45.58 -15.21
CA LEU A 46 -9.71 45.70 -15.96
C LEU A 46 -9.64 44.69 -17.11
N LEU A 47 -9.92 43.41 -16.87
CA LEU A 47 -9.94 42.38 -17.90
C LEU A 47 -10.99 42.67 -18.98
N GLY A 48 -12.16 43.18 -18.60
CA GLY A 48 -13.19 43.63 -19.53
C GLY A 48 -12.68 44.75 -20.46
N THR A 49 -11.96 45.73 -19.91
CA THR A 49 -11.35 46.81 -20.72
C THR A 49 -10.23 46.31 -21.63
N LEU A 50 -9.46 45.31 -21.22
CA LEU A 50 -8.41 44.74 -22.07
C LEU A 50 -9.01 43.89 -23.19
N ARG A 51 -10.09 43.15 -22.92
CA ARG A 51 -10.80 42.33 -23.92
C ARG A 51 -11.53 43.17 -24.97
N SER A 52 -11.87 44.42 -24.68
CA SER A 52 -12.49 45.32 -25.67
C SER A 52 -11.49 45.87 -26.70
N VAL A 53 -10.18 45.68 -26.48
CA VAL A 53 -9.15 46.05 -27.43
C VAL A 53 -9.18 45.08 -28.62
N PRO A 54 -9.32 45.55 -29.86
CA PRO A 54 -9.34 44.68 -31.03
C PRO A 54 -8.01 43.93 -31.19
N ALA A 55 -8.10 42.62 -31.40
CA ALA A 55 -6.92 41.81 -31.68
C ALA A 55 -6.32 42.23 -33.04
N PRO A 56 -4.98 42.34 -33.16
CA PRO A 56 -4.35 42.62 -34.44
C PRO A 56 -4.59 41.48 -35.43
N PRO A 57 -4.66 41.77 -36.75
CA PRO A 57 -4.86 40.73 -37.76
C PRO A 57 -3.70 39.74 -37.74
N VAL A 58 -4.02 38.44 -37.74
CA VAL A 58 -3.02 37.37 -37.80
C VAL A 58 -2.45 37.30 -39.22
N PRO A 59 -1.11 37.41 -39.42
CA PRO A 59 -0.50 37.33 -40.74
C PRO A 59 -0.76 35.99 -41.43
N GLN A 60 -0.85 36.00 -42.76
CA GLN A 60 -1.01 34.78 -43.54
C GLN A 60 0.14 33.79 -43.27
N GLY A 61 -0.21 32.52 -43.11
CA GLY A 61 0.73 31.44 -42.83
C GLY A 61 1.31 31.42 -41.41
N PHE A 62 0.90 32.32 -40.50
CA PHE A 62 1.39 32.35 -39.12
C PHE A 62 1.13 31.01 -38.40
N VAL A 63 -0.10 30.52 -38.42
CA VAL A 63 -0.49 29.25 -37.77
C VAL A 63 0.36 28.09 -38.29
N GLY A 64 0.54 27.99 -39.61
CA GLY A 64 1.37 26.95 -40.22
C GLY A 64 2.82 27.00 -39.73
N ARG A 65 3.43 28.19 -39.71
CA ARG A 65 4.81 28.37 -39.18
C ARG A 65 4.92 27.99 -37.71
N VAL A 66 3.96 28.40 -36.88
CA VAL A 66 3.93 28.07 -35.45
C VAL A 66 3.80 26.56 -35.23
N MET A 67 2.89 25.88 -35.96
CA MET A 67 2.71 24.44 -35.83
C MET A 67 3.95 23.65 -36.28
N VAL A 68 4.63 24.08 -37.34
CA VAL A 68 5.90 23.48 -37.78
C VAL A 68 6.98 23.67 -36.72
N MET A 69 7.13 24.88 -36.17
CA MET A 69 8.11 25.14 -35.10
C MET A 69 7.79 24.34 -33.82
N ALA A 70 6.51 24.25 -33.43
CA ALA A 70 6.09 23.48 -32.27
C ALA A 70 6.38 21.98 -32.46
N GLY A 71 6.12 21.42 -33.64
CA GLY A 71 6.45 20.02 -33.96
C GLY A 71 7.94 19.74 -33.87
N GLN A 72 8.78 20.62 -34.44
CA GLN A 72 10.24 20.50 -34.35
C GLN A 72 10.75 20.57 -32.92
N GLU A 73 10.15 21.41 -32.06
CA GLU A 73 10.57 21.53 -30.67
C GLU A 73 10.19 20.28 -29.86
N ILE A 74 9.02 19.70 -30.09
CA ILE A 74 8.61 18.44 -29.46
C ILE A 74 9.57 17.30 -29.86
N GLU A 75 9.98 17.24 -31.12
CA GLU A 75 10.96 16.25 -31.59
C GLU A 75 12.34 16.47 -30.95
N ARG A 76 12.78 17.72 -30.79
CA ARG A 76 14.07 18.07 -30.19
C ARG A 76 14.14 17.80 -28.69
N GLN A 77 13.10 18.19 -27.95
CA GLN A 77 13.03 18.01 -26.50
C GLN A 77 12.80 16.53 -26.12
N GLY A 78 12.36 15.72 -27.08
CA GLY A 78 11.99 14.35 -26.85
C GLY A 78 10.76 14.24 -25.90
N PRO A 79 10.39 13.02 -25.50
CA PRO A 79 9.27 12.83 -24.59
C PRO A 79 9.57 13.51 -23.24
N LEU A 80 8.83 14.59 -22.92
CA LEU A 80 8.87 15.26 -21.61
C LEU A 80 8.50 14.31 -20.44
N VAL A 81 7.85 13.20 -20.77
CA VAL A 81 7.56 12.10 -19.85
C VAL A 81 8.28 10.86 -20.34
N GLN A 82 9.47 10.59 -19.79
CA GLN A 82 10.07 9.26 -19.91
C GLN A 82 9.26 8.30 -19.03
N VAL A 83 8.31 7.60 -19.65
CA VAL A 83 7.68 6.44 -19.03
C VAL A 83 8.75 5.37 -18.90
N ARG A 84 9.44 5.33 -17.76
CA ARG A 84 10.42 4.28 -17.49
C ARG A 84 9.64 2.97 -17.41
N PRO A 85 9.82 2.02 -18.36
CA PRO A 85 9.16 0.74 -18.24
C PRO A 85 9.67 0.13 -16.94
N ARG A 86 8.77 -0.09 -15.96
CA ARG A 86 9.11 -0.89 -14.79
C ARG A 86 9.34 -2.29 -15.33
N PRO A 87 10.58 -2.81 -15.37
CA PRO A 87 10.77 -4.20 -15.77
C PRO A 87 9.97 -5.02 -14.79
N ALA A 88 9.07 -5.85 -15.32
CA ALA A 88 8.22 -6.70 -14.51
C ALA A 88 9.15 -7.64 -13.74
N SER A 89 9.40 -7.32 -12.47
CA SER A 89 10.37 -7.99 -11.60
C SER A 89 9.98 -9.44 -11.30
N TRP A 90 8.78 -9.87 -11.69
CA TRP A 90 8.34 -11.26 -11.61
C TRP A 90 9.21 -12.23 -12.43
N TRP A 91 9.86 -11.77 -13.52
CA TRP A 91 10.77 -12.63 -14.29
C TRP A 91 12.14 -12.81 -13.63
N ARG A 92 12.49 -11.98 -12.63
CA ARG A 92 13.70 -12.11 -11.82
C ARG A 92 13.53 -12.96 -10.56
N HIS A 93 12.33 -13.49 -10.31
CA HIS A 93 12.07 -14.44 -9.23
C HIS A 93 12.03 -15.91 -9.72
N GLY A 94 12.46 -16.18 -10.95
CA GLY A 94 12.79 -17.54 -11.39
C GLY A 94 14.04 -18.04 -10.69
N VAL A 95 13.85 -18.88 -9.68
CA VAL A 95 14.83 -19.70 -8.93
C VAL A 95 15.98 -18.96 -8.22
N THR A 96 15.76 -18.66 -6.94
CA THR A 96 16.88 -18.53 -6.00
C THR A 96 17.51 -19.92 -5.75
N PRO A 97 18.84 -20.09 -5.78
CA PRO A 97 19.52 -21.39 -5.64
C PRO A 97 19.32 -22.07 -4.28
N GLN A 98 18.63 -21.42 -3.33
CA GLN A 98 18.32 -21.96 -2.01
C GLN A 98 17.12 -22.93 -2.01
N GLN A 99 16.28 -22.95 -3.05
CA GLN A 99 15.09 -23.83 -3.09
C GLN A 99 15.37 -25.25 -3.62
N ILE A 100 16.56 -25.53 -4.16
CA ILE A 100 16.94 -26.89 -4.59
C ILE A 100 17.23 -27.80 -3.38
N GLY A 101 17.62 -27.23 -2.23
CA GLY A 101 17.93 -27.99 -1.02
C GLY A 101 16.72 -28.66 -0.35
N PHE A 102 15.55 -28.01 -0.36
CA PHE A 102 14.35 -28.53 0.30
C PHE A 102 13.69 -29.68 -0.48
N ALA A 103 13.67 -29.61 -1.82
CA ALA A 103 13.08 -30.66 -2.64
C ALA A 103 13.88 -31.98 -2.55
N ALA A 104 15.21 -31.91 -2.50
CA ALA A 104 16.06 -33.09 -2.34
C ALA A 104 15.92 -33.73 -0.95
N ALA A 105 15.80 -32.92 0.11
CA ALA A 105 15.61 -33.41 1.48
C ALA A 105 14.27 -34.13 1.66
N LEU A 106 13.18 -33.60 1.09
CA LEU A 106 11.87 -34.24 1.13
C LEU A 106 11.84 -35.54 0.33
N ALA A 107 12.46 -35.57 -0.85
CA ALA A 107 12.55 -36.78 -1.67
C ALA A 107 13.39 -37.88 -0.99
N ALA A 108 14.52 -37.52 -0.37
CA ALA A 108 15.35 -38.46 0.39
C ALA A 108 14.62 -38.97 1.65
N GLY A 109 13.95 -38.09 2.38
CA GLY A 109 13.16 -38.45 3.56
C GLY A 109 11.99 -39.41 3.23
N LEU A 110 11.27 -39.16 2.13
CA LEU A 110 10.20 -40.05 1.65
C LEU A 110 10.76 -41.43 1.25
N LEU A 111 11.88 -41.49 0.55
CA LEU A 111 12.52 -42.75 0.16
C LEU A 111 12.97 -43.57 1.37
N VAL A 112 13.62 -42.94 2.35
CA VAL A 112 14.05 -43.59 3.59
C VAL A 112 12.85 -44.06 4.40
N GLY A 113 11.81 -43.24 4.54
CA GLY A 113 10.58 -43.60 5.25
C GLY A 113 9.87 -44.82 4.64
N VAL A 114 9.73 -44.86 3.31
CA VAL A 114 9.14 -46.01 2.59
C VAL A 114 9.99 -47.27 2.76
N MET A 115 11.32 -47.14 2.70
CA MET A 115 12.24 -48.27 2.84
C MET A 115 12.21 -48.88 4.25
N LEU A 116 12.19 -48.06 5.30
CA LEU A 116 12.05 -48.56 6.67
C LEU A 116 10.65 -49.16 6.91
N GLY A 117 9.59 -48.56 6.37
CA GLY A 117 8.22 -49.08 6.50
C GLY A 117 8.04 -50.47 5.88
N HIS A 118 8.71 -50.74 4.75
CA HIS A 118 8.61 -52.05 4.10
C HIS A 118 9.33 -53.16 4.88
N GLN A 119 10.38 -52.83 5.63
CA GLN A 119 11.12 -53.80 6.46
C GLN A 119 10.38 -54.12 7.77
N THR A 120 9.72 -53.14 8.40
CA THR A 120 8.97 -53.37 9.64
C THR A 120 7.72 -54.20 9.40
N TRP A 121 7.05 -54.03 8.25
CA TRP A 121 5.83 -54.75 7.93
C TRP A 121 6.05 -56.26 7.71
N GLN A 122 7.24 -56.65 7.24
CA GLN A 122 7.60 -58.07 7.07
C GLN A 122 7.83 -58.77 8.41
N HIS A 123 8.28 -58.06 9.44
CA HIS A 123 8.51 -58.64 10.76
C HIS A 123 7.25 -58.70 11.63
N SER A 124 6.27 -57.80 11.43
CA SER A 124 4.99 -57.84 12.17
C SER A 124 4.06 -58.98 11.77
N ALA A 125 4.25 -59.62 10.61
CA ALA A 125 3.42 -60.75 10.19
C ALA A 125 3.77 -62.10 10.88
N ARG A 126 4.78 -62.15 11.78
CA ARG A 126 5.24 -63.41 12.39
C ARG A 126 5.10 -63.55 13.91
N THR A 127 4.44 -62.63 14.58
CA THR A 127 4.15 -62.75 16.02
C THR A 127 2.71 -62.37 16.32
N SER A 128 1.80 -63.24 15.91
CA SER A 128 0.44 -63.30 16.43
C SER A 128 0.19 -64.72 16.95
N THR A 129 0.83 -65.04 18.07
CA THR A 129 0.42 -66.14 18.95
C THR A 129 0.43 -65.62 20.38
N ILE A 130 -0.75 -65.13 20.77
CA ILE A 130 -1.43 -65.33 22.06
C ILE A 130 -0.54 -65.22 23.31
N ASP A 131 -0.69 -64.12 24.05
CA ASP A 131 -1.18 -64.23 25.43
C ASP A 131 -1.82 -62.91 25.89
N ARG A 132 -2.92 -63.01 26.62
CA ARG A 132 -3.74 -61.88 27.05
C ARG A 132 -3.87 -61.93 28.57
N PRO A 133 -3.11 -61.13 29.32
CA PRO A 133 -3.46 -60.78 30.68
C PRO A 133 -4.20 -59.44 30.69
N THR A 134 -5.42 -59.50 31.21
CA THR A 134 -6.26 -58.38 31.61
C THR A 134 -5.60 -57.55 32.71
N ALA A 135 -5.42 -56.25 32.52
CA ALA A 135 -5.32 -55.28 33.62
C ALA A 135 -5.60 -53.85 33.15
N ASN A 136 -6.74 -53.33 33.61
CA ASN A 136 -7.11 -51.93 33.83
C ASN A 136 -6.70 -50.84 32.82
N VAL A 137 -7.71 -50.44 32.04
CA VAL A 137 -7.89 -49.08 31.55
C VAL A 137 -8.21 -48.16 32.73
N GLN A 138 -7.38 -47.14 32.93
CA GLN A 138 -7.67 -45.86 33.59
C GLN A 138 -6.63 -44.85 33.04
N VAL A 139 -6.89 -43.60 32.71
CA VAL A 139 -8.02 -42.67 32.91
C VAL A 139 -7.69 -41.47 31.99
N THR A 140 -8.74 -40.88 31.39
CA THR A 140 -8.97 -39.47 31.02
C THR A 140 -7.74 -38.54 30.87
N ASP A 141 -7.62 -37.67 29.87
CA ASP A 141 -8.62 -36.69 29.47
C ASP A 141 -8.18 -36.00 28.18
N ALA A 142 -9.13 -35.72 27.28
CA ALA A 142 -8.91 -35.12 25.97
C ALA A 142 -8.94 -33.59 26.03
N GLU A 143 -8.66 -33.00 27.20
CA GLU A 143 -8.89 -31.57 27.48
C GLU A 143 -7.64 -30.68 27.28
N ASN A 144 -6.47 -31.24 26.96
CA ASN A 144 -5.22 -30.48 26.84
C ASN A 144 -4.78 -30.14 25.40
N VAL A 145 -5.61 -30.37 24.38
CA VAL A 145 -5.22 -30.09 22.98
C VAL A 145 -5.35 -28.60 22.61
N TYR A 146 -5.98 -27.76 23.45
CA TYR A 146 -6.16 -26.33 23.19
C TYR A 146 -5.64 -25.41 24.32
N LEU A 147 -4.68 -25.86 25.14
CA LEU A 147 -3.97 -24.94 26.02
C LEU A 147 -2.84 -24.26 25.24
N ILE A 148 -2.96 -22.94 25.11
CA ILE A 148 -2.11 -22.06 24.29
C ILE A 148 -0.70 -21.99 24.92
N ASP A 149 0.19 -22.88 24.50
CA ASP A 149 1.61 -22.89 24.90
C ASP A 149 2.44 -21.76 24.24
N TYR A 150 1.77 -20.78 23.63
CA TYR A 150 2.41 -19.63 22.97
C TYR A 150 2.67 -18.46 23.93
N LEU A 151 2.10 -18.48 25.14
CA LEU A 151 2.18 -17.37 26.10
C LEU A 151 3.19 -17.61 27.25
N THR A 152 3.74 -18.82 27.37
CA THR A 152 4.54 -19.26 28.51
C THR A 152 6.04 -19.31 28.24
N GLY A 153 6.45 -19.10 26.99
CA GLY A 153 7.85 -19.18 26.55
C GLY A 153 8.45 -17.84 26.14
N THR A 154 8.46 -16.81 26.99
CA THR A 154 9.11 -15.54 26.68
C THR A 154 10.50 -15.44 27.30
N PRO A 155 11.56 -15.16 26.50
CA PRO A 155 12.86 -14.79 27.05
C PRO A 155 12.74 -13.47 27.82
N ARG A 156 13.41 -13.38 28.98
CA ARG A 156 13.46 -12.17 29.82
C ARG A 156 13.87 -10.94 28.99
N GLY A 157 13.05 -9.88 29.03
CA GLY A 157 13.28 -8.63 28.31
C GLY A 157 12.60 -8.52 26.94
N SER A 158 11.75 -9.48 26.57
CA SER A 158 10.95 -9.41 25.35
C SER A 158 9.66 -8.59 25.53
N PHE A 159 9.20 -7.97 24.44
CA PHE A 159 7.99 -7.13 24.41
C PHE A 159 6.72 -7.78 24.99
N PRO A 160 6.45 -9.10 24.81
CA PRO A 160 5.28 -9.73 25.39
C PRO A 160 5.27 -9.72 26.92
N GLU A 161 6.43 -9.75 27.58
CA GLU A 161 6.51 -9.69 29.05
C GLU A 161 6.21 -8.29 29.57
N ILE A 162 6.68 -7.25 28.87
CA ILE A 162 6.33 -5.86 29.20
C ILE A 162 4.82 -5.66 29.03
N TYR A 163 4.25 -6.17 27.93
CA TYR A 163 2.81 -6.10 27.69
C TYR A 163 2.01 -6.83 28.78
N LEU A 164 2.39 -8.06 29.13
CA LEU A 164 1.74 -8.84 30.19
C LEU A 164 1.85 -8.14 31.55
N SER A 165 3.03 -7.59 31.90
CA SER A 165 3.23 -6.84 33.15
C SER A 165 2.39 -5.56 33.23
N LEU A 166 2.15 -4.89 32.10
CA LEU A 166 1.29 -3.71 32.04
C LEU A 166 -0.19 -4.06 32.18
N THR A 167 -0.60 -5.23 31.66
CA THR A 167 -1.99 -5.68 31.74
C THR A 167 -2.33 -6.42 33.03
N SER A 168 -1.34 -6.96 33.75
CA SER A 168 -1.55 -7.72 34.99
C SER A 168 -1.57 -6.86 36.26
N VAL A 169 -1.46 -5.54 36.15
CA VAL A 169 -1.40 -4.62 37.30
C VAL A 169 -2.79 -4.10 37.72
N ASP A 170 -3.87 -4.48 37.03
CA ASP A 170 -5.21 -3.94 37.30
C ASP A 170 -6.23 -4.97 37.83
N SER A 171 -5.77 -5.94 38.64
CA SER A 171 -6.66 -6.93 39.26
C SER A 171 -6.47 -7.18 40.76
N ASP A 172 -5.75 -6.30 41.47
CA ASP A 172 -5.59 -6.38 42.94
C ASP A 172 -6.13 -5.13 43.69
N GLN A 173 -7.28 -4.58 43.25
CA GLN A 173 -8.11 -3.72 44.11
C GLN A 173 -9.60 -4.04 43.98
N GLU A 174 -10.01 -5.18 44.55
CA GLU A 174 -11.32 -5.30 45.19
C GLU A 174 -11.15 -5.93 46.57
N PHE A 175 -11.19 -5.07 47.62
CA PHE A 175 -12.08 -5.10 48.79
C PHE A 175 -11.59 -4.12 49.87
#